data_AF-A0A6M3L4A1-F1
#
_entry.id   AF-A0A6M3L4A1-F1
#
_cell.length_a   1.000
_cell.length_b   1.000
_cell.length_c   1.000
_cell.angle_alpha   90.00
_cell.angle_beta   90.00
_cell.angle_gamma   90.00
#
_symmetry.space_group_name_H-M   'P 1'
#
loop_
_entity.id
_entity.type
_entity.pdbx_description
1 polymer ?
#
loop_
_entity_poly.entity_id
_entity_poly.type
_entity_poly.pdbx_seq_one_letter_code
_entity_poly.pdbx_strand_id
1 'polypeptide(L)'
;MTIKQQQSAALRAALGDEAWKYLEEETMRPYASWREFPTCPFCGEEEHDWWDGVGQKNDGDTWLIKCSECRNTYRVMLSIEASFKSEVVA
;
A
#
# COMPACT_ATOMS: atom_id res chain seq x y z
N MET A 1 3.05 27.40 10.35
CA MET A 1 2.62 26.62 9.16
C MET A 1 3.67 25.55 8.92
N THR A 2 3.30 24.28 8.96
CA THR A 2 4.22 23.17 8.71
C THR A 2 4.39 22.96 7.20
N ILE A 3 5.58 22.51 6.77
CA ILE A 3 5.92 22.27 5.35
C ILE A 3 4.87 21.40 4.64
N LYS A 4 4.29 20.42 5.37
CA LYS A 4 3.22 19.54 4.87
C LYS A 4 1.94 20.28 4.49
N GLN A 5 1.59 21.38 5.18
CA GLN A 5 0.39 22.19 4.87
C GLN A 5 0.59 23.09 3.65
N GLN A 6 1.82 23.49 3.36
CA GLN A 6 2.14 24.32 2.20
C GLN A 6 2.21 23.48 0.91
N GLN A 7 2.70 22.24 1.01
CA GLN A 7 2.77 21.31 -0.12
C GLN A 7 1.38 20.86 -0.61
N SER A 8 0.41 20.64 0.28
CA SER A 8 -0.96 20.27 -0.11
C SER A 8 -1.72 21.40 -0.80
N ALA A 9 -1.54 22.65 -0.35
CA ALA A 9 -2.19 23.81 -0.96
C ALA A 9 -1.67 24.11 -2.37
N ALA A 10 -0.35 24.01 -2.57
CA ALA A 10 0.26 24.19 -3.89
C ALA A 10 -0.16 23.09 -4.87
N LEU A 11 -0.22 21.84 -4.40
CA LEU A 11 -0.64 20.69 -5.21
C LEU A 11 -2.12 20.80 -5.62
N ARG A 12 -3.00 21.21 -4.69
CA ARG A 12 -4.42 21.45 -4.98
C ARG A 12 -4.63 22.54 -6.03
N ALA A 13 -3.89 23.64 -5.93
CA ALA A 13 -3.98 24.74 -6.90
C ALA A 13 -3.52 24.33 -8.31
N ALA A 14 -2.52 23.43 -8.41
CA ALA A 14 -2.01 22.95 -9.69
C ALA A 14 -2.93 21.93 -10.38
N LEU A 15 -3.63 21.09 -9.61
CA LEU A 15 -4.46 20.00 -10.12
C LEU A 15 -5.91 20.43 -10.41
N GLY A 16 -6.37 21.51 -9.76
CA GLY A 16 -7.77 21.92 -9.82
C GLY A 16 -8.68 21.06 -8.94
N ASP A 17 -9.87 21.58 -8.62
CA ASP A 17 -10.75 20.98 -7.60
C ASP A 17 -11.28 19.59 -8.00
N GLU A 18 -11.48 19.32 -9.28
CA GLU A 18 -11.99 18.02 -9.75
C GLU A 18 -10.93 16.90 -9.57
N ALA A 19 -9.69 17.13 -10.01
CA ALA A 19 -8.60 16.17 -9.81
C ALA A 19 -8.19 16.05 -8.34
N TRP A 20 -8.31 17.13 -7.56
CA TRP A 20 -8.08 17.09 -6.10
C TRP A 20 -9.11 16.20 -5.40
N LYS A 21 -10.39 16.29 -5.77
CA LYS A 21 -11.44 15.44 -5.24
C LYS A 21 -11.18 13.95 -5.53
N TYR A 22 -10.74 13.63 -6.75
CA TYR A 22 -10.32 12.27 -7.10
C TYR A 22 -9.16 11.78 -6.21
N LEU A 23 -8.14 12.61 -5.97
CA LEU A 23 -7.03 12.26 -5.08
C LEU A 23 -7.45 12.11 -3.62
N GLU A 24 -8.31 12.97 -3.10
CA GLU A 24 -8.88 12.84 -1.75
C GLU A 24 -9.67 11.53 -1.62
N GLU A 25 -10.45 11.17 -2.65
CA GLU A 25 -11.21 9.92 -2.68
C GLU A 25 -10.32 8.68 -2.84
N GLU A 26 -9.24 8.73 -3.62
CA GLU A 26 -8.27 7.62 -3.76
C GLU A 26 -7.38 7.45 -2.51
N THR A 27 -6.95 8.56 -1.91
CA THR A 27 -6.10 8.52 -0.69
C THR A 27 -6.89 8.21 0.58
N MET A 28 -8.21 8.42 0.57
CA MET A 28 -9.11 8.03 1.67
C MET A 28 -9.89 6.73 1.41
N ARG A 29 -9.70 6.06 0.27
CA ARG A 29 -10.05 4.65 0.21
C ARG A 29 -9.22 3.97 1.28
N PRO A 30 -9.83 3.16 2.17
CA PRO A 30 -9.04 2.32 3.04
C PRO A 30 -8.23 1.42 2.13
N TYR A 31 -6.97 1.77 1.90
CA TYR A 31 -5.96 0.81 1.49
C TYR A 31 -6.18 -0.40 2.38
N ALA A 32 -6.18 -1.59 1.79
CA ALA A 32 -6.16 -2.82 2.57
C ALA A 32 -5.15 -2.58 3.71
N SER A 33 -5.63 -2.50 4.94
CA SER A 33 -4.76 -2.21 6.07
C SER A 33 -3.96 -3.47 6.27
N TRP A 34 -2.80 -3.54 5.63
CA TRP A 34 -1.86 -4.64 5.78
C TRP A 34 -1.52 -4.72 7.26
N ARG A 35 -1.87 -5.85 7.88
CA ARG A 35 -1.60 -6.07 9.31
C ARG A 35 -0.13 -6.37 9.55
N GLU A 36 0.54 -6.89 8.54
CA GLU A 36 1.92 -7.37 8.59
C GLU A 36 2.62 -7.08 7.27
N PHE A 37 3.93 -6.88 7.35
CA PHE A 37 4.83 -6.67 6.22
C PHE A 37 5.90 -7.78 6.23
N PRO A 38 6.42 -8.18 5.07
CA PRO A 38 7.45 -9.20 5.00
C PRO A 38 8.76 -8.70 5.60
N THR A 39 9.26 -9.41 6.61
CA THR A 39 10.58 -9.16 7.19
C THR A 39 11.67 -9.87 6.39
N CYS A 40 12.75 -9.16 6.08
CA CYS A 40 13.93 -9.73 5.43
C CYS A 40 14.58 -10.77 6.35
N PRO A 41 14.73 -12.03 5.93
CA PRO A 41 15.29 -13.09 6.78
C PRO A 41 16.80 -12.95 7.04
N PHE A 42 17.48 -12.03 6.34
CA PHE A 42 18.92 -11.84 6.46
C PHE A 42 19.32 -10.70 7.39
N CYS A 43 18.51 -9.63 7.47
CA CYS A 43 18.85 -8.43 8.24
C CYS A 43 17.74 -7.97 9.21
N GLY A 44 16.54 -8.53 9.11
CA GLY A 44 15.41 -8.16 9.97
C GLY A 44 14.66 -6.90 9.53
N GLU A 45 15.03 -6.28 8.41
CA GLU A 45 14.32 -5.10 7.88
C GLU A 45 12.90 -5.46 7.44
N GLU A 46 11.94 -4.57 7.71
CA GLU A 46 10.55 -4.73 7.31
C GLU A 46 10.30 -4.03 5.96
N GLU A 47 9.99 -4.77 4.90
CA GLU A 47 9.84 -4.18 3.57
C GLU A 47 8.40 -3.66 3.38
N HIS A 48 8.19 -2.38 3.64
CA HIS A 48 6.91 -1.69 3.45
C HIS A 48 6.61 -1.32 1.99
N ASP A 49 7.45 -1.71 1.04
CA ASP A 49 7.31 -1.41 -0.39
C ASP A 49 7.49 -2.67 -1.25
N TRP A 50 7.42 -3.86 -0.65
CA TRP A 50 7.63 -5.15 -1.33
C TRP A 50 6.73 -5.34 -2.56
N TRP A 51 5.62 -4.63 -2.61
CA TRP A 51 4.60 -4.70 -3.64
C TRP A 51 4.79 -3.70 -4.79
N ASP A 52 5.80 -2.84 -4.74
CA ASP A 52 6.04 -1.85 -5.78
C ASP A 52 6.35 -2.52 -7.13
N GLY A 53 5.57 -2.16 -8.15
CA GLY A 53 5.65 -2.79 -9.47
C GLY A 53 4.93 -4.14 -9.60
N VAL A 54 4.31 -4.66 -8.53
CA VAL A 54 3.52 -5.89 -8.58
C VAL A 54 2.10 -5.58 -9.09
N GLY A 55 1.82 -6.00 -10.33
CA GLY A 55 0.56 -5.68 -11.03
C GLY A 55 -0.71 -6.27 -10.40
N GLN A 56 -0.64 -7.47 -9.82
CA GLN A 56 -1.75 -8.12 -9.10
C GLN A 56 -1.24 -8.80 -7.84
N LYS A 57 -2.08 -8.84 -6.80
CA LYS A 57 -1.74 -9.31 -5.45
C LYS A 57 -2.85 -10.23 -4.97
N ASN A 58 -2.77 -11.50 -5.34
CA ASN A 58 -3.75 -12.49 -4.94
C ASN A 58 -3.26 -13.29 -3.74
N ASP A 59 -4.20 -13.89 -3.03
CA ASP A 59 -3.90 -14.86 -2.00
C ASP A 59 -3.08 -16.03 -2.57
N GLY A 60 -2.01 -16.41 -1.89
CA GLY A 60 -1.09 -17.47 -2.29
C GLY A 60 -0.04 -17.09 -3.34
N ASP A 61 -0.08 -15.88 -3.89
CA ASP A 61 0.94 -15.42 -4.85
C ASP A 61 2.32 -15.34 -4.17
N THR A 62 3.37 -15.59 -4.98
CA THR A 62 4.77 -15.51 -4.51
C THR A 62 5.62 -14.64 -5.43
N TRP A 63 6.52 -13.87 -4.83
CA TRP A 63 7.46 -13.01 -5.56
C TRP A 63 8.87 -13.14 -5.01
N LEU A 64 9.85 -12.89 -5.87
CA LEU A 64 11.22 -12.62 -5.45
C LEU A 64 11.37 -11.11 -5.30
N ILE A 65 11.67 -10.66 -4.10
CA ILE A 65 11.92 -9.25 -3.79
C ILE A 65 13.36 -9.09 -3.35
N LYS A 66 13.89 -7.89 -3.54
CA LYS A 66 15.24 -7.52 -3.13
C LYS A 66 15.15 -6.57 -1.95
N CYS A 67 15.76 -6.95 -0.83
CA CYS A 67 15.77 -6.14 0.38
C CYS A 67 16.33 -4.73 0.10
N SER A 68 15.67 -3.70 0.59
CA SER A 68 16.09 -2.30 0.44
C SER A 68 17.39 -2.03 1.21
N GLU A 69 17.53 -2.61 2.40
CA GLU A 69 18.69 -2.45 3.28
C GLU A 69 19.87 -3.36 2.89
N CYS A 70 19.77 -4.68 3.08
CA CYS A 70 20.89 -5.60 2.89
C CYS A 70 21.09 -6.10 1.44
N ARG A 71 20.18 -5.72 0.53
CA ARG A 71 20.24 -6.04 -0.92
C ARG A 71 20.17 -7.53 -1.28
N ASN A 72 19.96 -8.42 -0.31
CA ASN A 72 19.71 -9.83 -0.57
C ASN A 72 18.33 -10.04 -1.20
N THR A 73 18.25 -10.98 -2.13
CA THR A 73 16.97 -11.37 -2.75
C THR A 73 16.35 -12.53 -1.97
N TYR A 74 15.06 -12.44 -1.67
CA TYR A 74 14.32 -13.49 -0.97
C TYR A 74 12.90 -13.62 -1.51
N ARG A 75 12.24 -14.73 -1.15
CA ARG A 75 10.88 -15.03 -1.58
C ARG A 75 9.89 -14.54 -0.52
N VAL A 76 8.87 -13.83 -0.97
CA VAL A 76 7.68 -13.49 -0.18
C VAL A 76 6.49 -14.27 -0.73
N MET A 77 5.62 -14.70 0.18
CA MET A 77 4.33 -15.33 -0.13
C MET A 77 3.26 -14.49 0.55
N LEU A 78 2.23 -14.09 -0.21
CA LEU A 78 1.10 -13.37 0.35
C LEU A 78 0.02 -14.36 0.81
N SER A 79 -0.52 -14.12 2.00
CA SER A 79 -1.71 -14.80 2.53
C SER A 79 -2.76 -13.74 2.86
N ILE A 80 -4.00 -13.92 2.41
CA ILE A 80 -5.12 -13.01 2.64
C ILE A 80 -6.22 -13.75 3.40
N GLU A 81 -6.56 -13.24 4.58
CA GLU A 81 -7.72 -13.71 5.35
C GLU A 81 -8.92 -12.80 5.10
N ALA A 82 -10.01 -13.34 4.55
CA ALA A 82 -11.24 -12.60 4.25
C ALA A 82 -12.41 -13.06 5.13
N SER A 83 -13.22 -12.10 5.60
CA SER A 83 -14.45 -12.35 6.36
C SER A 83 -15.63 -11.67 5.67
N PHE A 84 -16.75 -12.39 5.59
CA PHE A 84 -17.96 -11.92 4.90
C PHE A 84 -19.17 -11.99 5.84
N LYS A 85 -20.07 -11.02 5.70
CA LYS A 85 -21.39 -11.02 6.33
C LYS A 85 -22.44 -10.75 5.26
N SER A 86 -23.52 -11.53 5.26
CA SER A 86 -24.66 -11.34 4.36
C SER A 86 -25.92 -11.05 5.17
N GLU A 87 -26.80 -10.20 4.64
CA GLU A 87 -28.10 -9.88 5.25
C GLU A 87 -29.21 -9.82 4.19
N VAL A 88 -30.44 -10.07 4.61
CA VAL A 88 -31.63 -10.00 3.75
C VAL A 88 -32.18 -8.58 3.78
N VAL A 89 -32.41 -7.99 2.60
CA VAL A 89 -33.07 -6.69 2.46
C VAL A 89 -34.55 -6.94 2.15
N ALA A 90 -35.44 -6.41 2.99
CA ALA A 90 -36.90 -6.51 2.84
C ALA A 90 -37.48 -5.33 2.06
#